data_AF-A0A497S7H3-F1
#
_entry.id   AF-A0A497S7H3-F1
#
_cell.length_a   1.000
_cell.length_b   1.000
_cell.length_c   1.000
_cell.angle_alpha   90.00
_cell.angle_beta   90.00
_cell.angle_gamma   90.00
#
_symmetry.space_group_name_H-M   'P 1'
#
loop_
_entity.id
_entity.type
_entity.pdbx_description
1 polymer ?
#
loop_
_entity_poly.entity_id
_entity_poly.type
_entity_poly.pdbx_seq_one_letter_code
_entity_poly.pdbx_strand_id
1 'polypeptide(L)'
;IERACREFRKWGIGLFLISQVLLDFKGAIRANIANEIQLRTKYEGDIGRVKSKYGADYASKVTKLTIGTGLFQNPEYNYGKPWFISFRPLLHSPFALTDDEINQYVKLNKKIEEFEKKIEELKKKKIDTYDIEIELNIAKDKIKTGAFRMAETYLESIEKRIERLGG
;
A
#
# COMPACT_ATOMS: atom_id res chain seq x y z
N ILE A 1 8.29 18.90 -7.44
CA ILE A 1 7.52 18.97 -6.18
C ILE A 1 7.09 20.39 -5.83
N GLU A 2 7.97 21.38 -5.80
CA GLU A 2 7.61 22.79 -5.49
C GLU A 2 6.47 23.34 -6.35
N ARG A 3 6.56 23.18 -7.67
CA ARG A 3 5.50 23.58 -8.61
C ARG A 3 4.18 22.87 -8.32
N ALA A 4 4.23 21.56 -8.02
CA ALA A 4 3.06 20.77 -7.66
C ALA A 4 2.38 21.32 -6.38
N CYS A 5 3.15 21.63 -5.34
CA CYS A 5 2.61 22.20 -4.09
C CYS A 5 1.90 23.55 -4.30
N ARG A 6 2.31 24.33 -5.31
CA ARG A 6 1.71 25.64 -5.62
C ARG A 6 0.51 25.54 -6.56
N GLU A 7 0.55 24.64 -7.54
CA GLU A 7 -0.41 24.63 -8.65
C GLU A 7 -1.52 23.58 -8.49
N PHE A 8 -1.27 22.44 -7.84
CA PHE A 8 -2.20 21.30 -7.81
C PHE A 8 -3.54 21.61 -7.12
N ARG A 9 -3.55 22.56 -6.16
CA ARG A 9 -4.78 23.06 -5.53
C ARG A 9 -5.79 23.59 -6.56
N LYS A 10 -5.32 24.18 -7.67
CA LYS A 10 -6.17 24.73 -8.74
C LYS A 10 -6.88 23.65 -9.56
N TRP A 11 -6.32 22.44 -9.56
CA TRP A 11 -6.81 21.31 -10.36
C TRP A 11 -7.48 20.23 -9.51
N GLY A 12 -7.70 20.49 -8.22
CA GLY A 12 -8.28 19.51 -7.30
C GLY A 12 -7.37 18.31 -7.00
N ILE A 13 -6.06 18.44 -7.24
CA ILE A 13 -5.09 17.37 -6.98
C ILE A 13 -4.48 17.59 -5.59
N GLY A 14 -4.59 16.58 -4.72
CA GLY A 14 -3.95 16.57 -3.40
C GLY A 14 -2.53 16.01 -3.46
N LEU A 15 -1.67 16.48 -2.55
CA LEU A 15 -0.31 15.95 -2.39
C LEU A 15 -0.07 15.58 -0.93
N PHE A 16 0.37 14.36 -0.68
CA PHE A 16 0.88 13.91 0.61
C PHE A 16 2.39 13.78 0.53
N LEU A 17 3.10 14.51 1.39
CA LEU A 17 4.55 14.47 1.51
C LEU A 17 4.91 13.79 2.82
N ILE A 18 5.70 12.71 2.74
CA ILE A 18 6.10 11.91 3.90
C ILE A 18 7.63 11.94 3.96
N SER A 19 8.18 12.38 5.08
CA SER A 19 9.61 12.33 5.37
C SER A 19 9.83 12.04 6.86
N GLN A 20 10.98 11.45 7.17
CA GLN A 20 11.45 11.24 8.54
C GLN A 20 11.95 12.53 9.19
N VAL A 21 12.53 13.45 8.42
CA VAL A 21 13.10 14.71 8.92
C VAL A 21 12.57 15.88 8.09
N LEU A 22 11.91 16.83 8.73
CA LEU A 22 11.20 17.89 8.00
C LEU A 22 12.13 18.89 7.29
N LEU A 23 13.42 18.91 7.64
CA LEU A 23 14.45 19.68 6.93
C LEU A 23 14.69 19.18 5.50
N ASP A 24 14.26 17.96 5.15
CA ASP A 24 14.32 17.44 3.79
C ASP A 24 13.48 18.30 2.81
N PHE A 25 12.49 19.04 3.32
CA PHE A 25 11.68 19.93 2.51
C PHE A 25 12.22 21.37 2.48
N LYS A 26 12.56 21.83 1.28
CA LYS A 26 12.90 23.24 1.01
C LYS A 26 11.83 24.18 1.57
N GLY A 27 12.24 25.37 2.03
CA GLY A 27 11.33 26.36 2.64
C GLY A 27 10.10 26.68 1.78
N ALA A 28 10.29 26.76 0.46
CA ALA A 28 9.20 27.00 -0.50
C ALA A 28 8.13 25.90 -0.48
N ILE A 29 8.49 24.64 -0.25
CA ILE A 29 7.54 23.53 -0.12
C ILE A 29 6.78 23.69 1.20
N ARG A 30 7.49 23.89 2.31
CA ARG A 30 6.92 23.99 3.65
C ARG A 30 5.89 25.10 3.80
N ALA A 31 6.11 26.24 3.15
CA ALA A 31 5.18 27.37 3.17
C ALA A 31 3.84 27.08 2.46
N ASN A 32 3.78 26.05 1.60
CA ASN A 32 2.57 25.68 0.85
C ASN A 32 1.86 24.45 1.46
N ILE A 33 2.33 23.92 2.59
CA ILE A 33 1.69 22.81 3.29
C ILE A 33 0.57 23.37 4.18
N ALA A 34 -0.68 23.03 3.85
CA ALA A 34 -1.84 23.44 4.65
C ALA A 34 -2.08 22.50 5.84
N ASN A 35 -1.89 21.20 5.66
CA ASN A 35 -2.11 20.21 6.72
C ASN A 35 -0.77 19.60 7.13
N GLU A 36 -0.46 19.63 8.43
CA GLU A 36 0.75 19.02 8.97
C GLU A 36 0.40 17.88 9.93
N ILE A 37 1.05 16.72 9.75
CA ILE A 37 1.00 15.60 10.69
C ILE A 37 2.40 15.37 11.22
N GLN A 38 2.62 15.70 12.49
CA GLN A 38 3.88 15.44 13.17
C GLN A 38 3.73 14.20 14.04
N LEU A 39 4.37 13.10 13.60
CA LEU A 39 4.50 11.90 14.41
C LEU A 39 5.58 12.08 15.49
N ARG A 40 5.71 11.08 16.36
CA ARG A 40 6.75 11.04 17.40
C ARG A 40 8.13 11.35 16.81
N THR A 41 8.79 12.36 17.35
CA THR A 41 10.16 12.72 16.98
C THR A 41 10.97 13.01 18.24
N LYS A 42 12.27 12.68 18.19
CA LYS A 42 13.27 13.07 19.18
C LYS A 42 14.27 14.08 18.60
N TYR A 43 14.09 14.47 17.35
CA TYR A 43 14.99 15.38 16.66
C TYR A 43 14.77 16.82 17.16
N GLU A 44 15.83 17.46 17.65
CA GLU A 44 15.74 18.79 18.28
C GLU A 44 15.21 19.85 17.31
N GLY A 45 15.56 19.77 16.03
CA GLY A 45 15.06 20.71 15.02
C GLY A 45 13.54 20.67 14.87
N ASP A 46 12.95 19.48 14.87
CA ASP A 46 11.50 19.31 14.79
C ASP A 46 10.81 19.76 16.09
N ILE A 47 11.39 19.41 17.24
CA ILE A 47 10.88 19.81 18.56
C ILE A 47 10.91 21.34 18.69
N GLY A 48 12.01 21.98 18.29
CA GLY A 48 12.17 23.43 18.28
C GLY A 48 11.13 24.10 17.39
N ARG A 49 10.85 23.54 16.21
CA ARG A 49 9.81 24.04 15.31
C ARG A 49 8.41 23.94 15.92
N VAL A 50 8.05 22.79 16.49
CA VAL A 50 6.76 22.62 17.19
C VAL A 50 6.66 23.61 18.34
N LYS A 51 7.74 23.81 19.11
CA LYS A 51 7.79 24.78 20.20
C LYS A 51 7.55 26.21 19.72
N SER A 52 8.20 26.61 18.63
CA SER A 52 8.05 27.96 18.06
C SER A 52 6.70 28.20 17.39
N LYS A 53 6.13 27.19 16.70
CA LYS A 53 4.84 27.31 16.00
C LYS A 53 3.64 27.17 16.93
N TYR A 54 3.68 26.20 17.84
CA TYR A 54 2.50 25.74 18.59
C TYR A 54 2.66 25.90 20.10
N GLY A 55 3.88 26.02 20.61
CA GLY A 55 4.19 26.22 22.03
C GLY A 55 4.89 25.04 22.69
N ALA A 56 5.47 25.30 23.87
CA ALA A 56 6.28 24.33 24.60
C ALA A 56 5.50 23.09 25.09
N ASP A 57 4.21 23.26 25.39
CA ASP A 57 3.35 22.16 25.84
C ASP A 57 3.26 21.05 24.77
N TYR A 58 2.94 21.42 23.53
CA TYR A 58 2.88 20.47 22.41
C TYR A 58 4.24 19.84 22.12
N ALA A 59 5.32 20.63 22.17
CA ALA A 59 6.68 20.13 21.94
C ALA A 59 7.07 19.04 22.96
N SER A 60 6.71 19.24 24.24
CA SER A 60 6.96 18.25 25.29
C SER A 60 6.19 16.95 25.08
N LYS A 61 4.96 17.04 24.54
CA LYS A 61 4.06 15.90 24.31
C LYS A 61 4.43 15.11 23.05
N VAL A 62 4.87 15.76 21.98
CA VAL A 62 5.28 15.10 20.72
C VAL A 62 6.36 14.04 20.94
N THR A 63 7.30 14.28 21.86
CA THR A 63 8.37 13.32 22.18
C THR A 63 7.87 12.04 22.87
N LYS A 64 6.70 12.12 23.52
CA LYS A 64 6.05 11.07 24.32
C LYS A 64 4.94 10.33 23.57
N LEU A 65 4.69 10.68 22.30
CA LEU A 65 3.68 10.02 21.48
C LEU A 65 3.97 8.52 21.32
N THR A 66 2.92 7.72 21.35
CA THR A 66 2.97 6.28 21.06
C THR A 66 2.89 6.02 19.56
N ILE A 67 3.27 4.81 19.14
CA ILE A 67 3.15 4.39 17.74
C ILE A 67 1.68 4.50 17.32
N GLY A 68 1.44 5.09 16.15
CA GLY A 68 0.08 5.32 15.65
C GLY A 68 -0.58 6.59 16.20
N THR A 69 0.12 7.45 16.94
CA THR A 69 -0.38 8.77 17.34
C THR A 69 0.42 9.90 16.71
N GLY A 70 -0.24 11.03 16.45
CA GLY A 70 0.37 12.21 15.82
C GLY A 70 -0.25 13.51 16.29
N LEU A 71 0.54 14.58 16.25
CA LEU A 71 0.05 15.95 16.36
C LEU A 71 -0.40 16.41 14.96
N PHE A 72 -1.69 16.64 14.80
CA PHE A 72 -2.28 17.12 13.56
C PHE A 72 -2.56 18.62 13.66
N GLN A 73 -2.28 19.35 12.58
CA GLN A 73 -2.60 20.77 12.46
C GLN A 73 -3.23 21.06 11.09
N ASN A 74 -4.33 21.82 11.13
CA ASN A 74 -4.98 22.39 9.96
C ASN A 74 -5.44 23.82 10.32
N PRO A 75 -5.05 24.85 9.55
CA PRO A 75 -5.45 26.24 9.78
C PRO A 75 -6.96 26.50 9.73
N GLU A 76 -7.70 25.74 8.92
CA GLU A 76 -9.14 25.89 8.68
C GLU A 76 -10.00 25.11 9.69
N TYR A 77 -9.39 24.28 10.55
CA TYR A 77 -10.08 23.47 11.55
C TYR A 77 -9.57 23.76 12.96
N ASN A 78 -10.40 23.53 13.99
CA ASN A 78 -10.06 23.73 15.41
C ASN A 78 -9.43 25.12 15.70
N TYR A 79 -9.87 26.16 14.99
CA TYR A 79 -9.33 27.52 15.09
C TYR A 79 -7.82 27.59 14.84
N GLY A 80 -7.29 26.70 13.98
CA GLY A 80 -5.87 26.57 13.68
C GLY A 80 -5.03 25.94 14.80
N LYS A 81 -5.64 25.59 15.94
CA LYS A 81 -4.95 24.96 17.07
C LYS A 81 -4.67 23.49 16.74
N PRO A 82 -3.47 22.98 17.01
CA PRO A 82 -3.15 21.60 16.75
C PRO A 82 -3.79 20.67 17.80
N TRP A 83 -4.03 19.42 17.42
CA TRP A 83 -4.61 18.40 18.31
C TRP A 83 -3.94 17.04 18.10
N PHE A 84 -4.05 16.17 19.09
CA PHE A 84 -3.52 14.82 19.00
C PHE A 84 -4.58 13.88 18.42
N ILE A 85 -4.17 13.05 17.47
CA ILE A 85 -5.00 12.03 16.83
C ILE A 85 -4.33 10.67 16.96
N SER A 86 -5.15 9.63 17.16
CA SER A 86 -4.74 8.24 17.04
C SER A 86 -5.22 7.70 15.70
N PHE A 87 -4.30 7.14 14.92
CA PHE A 87 -4.58 6.49 13.66
C PHE A 87 -5.01 5.04 13.89
N ARG A 88 -5.95 4.59 13.06
CA ARG A 88 -6.32 3.17 13.02
C ARG A 88 -5.12 2.34 12.54
N PRO A 89 -4.84 1.17 13.13
CA PRO A 89 -3.85 0.23 12.61
C PRO A 89 -4.14 -0.16 11.15
N LEU A 90 -3.09 -0.49 10.40
CA LEU A 90 -3.22 -0.98 9.04
C LEU A 90 -3.96 -2.33 9.02
N LEU A 91 -4.88 -2.49 8.08
CA LEU A 91 -5.59 -3.75 7.85
C LEU A 91 -4.83 -4.72 6.95
N HIS A 92 -3.75 -4.25 6.33
CA HIS A 92 -2.87 -5.03 5.47
C HIS A 92 -1.47 -5.10 6.09
N SER A 93 -0.71 -6.12 5.71
CA SER A 93 0.69 -6.22 6.10
C SER A 93 1.52 -5.14 5.39
N PRO A 94 2.29 -4.31 6.11
CA PRO A 94 3.21 -3.35 5.51
C PRO A 94 4.59 -3.96 5.19
N PHE A 95 4.83 -5.22 5.59
CA PHE A 95 6.11 -5.87 5.41
C PHE A 95 6.30 -6.32 3.97
N ALA A 96 7.54 -6.25 3.48
CA ALA A 96 7.91 -6.87 2.22
C ALA A 96 7.65 -8.38 2.31
N LEU A 97 7.20 -8.96 1.20
CA LEU A 97 7.10 -10.40 1.07
C LEU A 97 8.49 -11.01 1.22
N THR A 98 8.55 -12.18 1.85
CA THR A 98 9.81 -12.93 1.94
C THR A 98 10.21 -13.45 0.56
N ASP A 99 11.51 -13.70 0.35
CA ASP A 99 12.00 -14.27 -0.91
C ASP A 99 11.30 -15.60 -1.24
N ASP A 100 10.99 -16.41 -0.23
CA ASP A 100 10.26 -17.66 -0.39
C ASP A 100 8.83 -17.46 -0.92
N GLU A 101 8.11 -16.48 -0.37
CA GLU A 101 6.77 -16.11 -0.85
C GLU A 101 6.83 -15.57 -2.28
N ILE A 102 7.82 -14.72 -2.59
CA ILE A 102 8.04 -14.20 -3.95
C ILE A 102 8.30 -15.35 -4.93
N ASN A 103 9.16 -16.31 -4.56
CA ASN A 103 9.46 -17.47 -5.38
C ASN A 103 8.22 -18.35 -5.61
N GLN A 104 7.35 -18.51 -4.60
CA GLN A 104 6.07 -19.20 -4.76
C GLN A 104 5.14 -18.47 -5.72
N TYR A 105 5.02 -17.14 -5.62
CA TYR A 105 4.26 -16.34 -6.57
C TYR A 105 4.76 -16.52 -8.00
N VAL A 106 6.08 -16.44 -8.23
CA VAL A 106 6.68 -16.61 -9.55
C VAL A 106 6.40 -18.01 -10.11
N LYS A 107 6.59 -19.05 -9.30
CA LYS A 107 6.35 -20.45 -9.71
C LYS A 107 4.90 -20.70 -10.10
N LEU A 108 3.96 -20.21 -9.30
CA LEU A 108 2.52 -20.40 -9.55
C LEU A 108 2.03 -19.58 -10.74
N ASN A 109 2.52 -18.35 -10.91
CA ASN A 109 2.20 -17.53 -12.09
C ASN A 109 2.70 -18.19 -13.38
N LYS A 110 3.92 -18.76 -13.37
CA LYS A 110 4.45 -19.49 -14.52
C LYS A 110 3.58 -20.70 -14.89
N LYS A 111 3.12 -21.48 -13.88
CA LYS A 111 2.17 -22.58 -14.11
C LYS A 111 0.85 -22.09 -14.71
N ILE A 112 0.34 -20.96 -14.24
CA ILE A 112 -0.89 -20.36 -14.77
C ILE A 112 -0.72 -19.97 -16.25
N GLU A 113 0.38 -19.32 -16.60
CA GLU A 113 0.67 -18.98 -18.01
C GLU A 113 0.76 -20.23 -18.90
N GLU A 114 1.35 -21.32 -18.39
CA GLU A 114 1.39 -22.60 -19.09
C GLU A 114 -0.02 -23.20 -19.28
N PHE A 115 -0.88 -23.14 -18.25
CA PHE A 115 -2.27 -23.59 -18.37
C PHE A 115 -3.11 -22.72 -19.30
N GLU A 116 -2.93 -21.40 -19.28
CA GLU A 116 -3.61 -20.50 -20.23
C GLU A 116 -3.29 -20.85 -21.68
N LYS A 117 -2.01 -21.10 -21.98
CA LYS A 117 -1.59 -21.53 -23.33
C LYS A 117 -2.22 -22.86 -23.72
N LYS A 118 -2.20 -23.86 -22.83
CA LYS A 118 -2.83 -25.17 -23.07
C LYS A 118 -4.35 -25.05 -23.28
N ILE A 119 -5.04 -24.23 -22.49
CA ILE A 119 -6.47 -23.97 -22.64
C ILE A 119 -6.76 -23.29 -23.98
N GLU A 120 -5.92 -22.35 -24.41
CA GLU A 120 -6.08 -21.69 -25.71
C GLU A 120 -5.92 -22.68 -26.88
N GLU A 121 -4.99 -23.63 -26.78
CA GLU A 121 -4.83 -24.72 -27.75
C GLU A 121 -6.06 -25.66 -27.77
N LEU A 122 -6.62 -26.00 -26.60
CA LEU A 122 -7.84 -26.81 -26.51
C LEU A 122 -9.05 -26.10 -27.11
N LYS A 123 -9.18 -24.78 -26.91
CA LYS A 123 -10.20 -23.95 -27.57
C LYS A 123 -10.07 -23.98 -29.09
N LYS A 124 -8.84 -23.89 -29.63
CA LYS A 124 -8.58 -23.99 -31.07
C LYS A 124 -9.01 -25.36 -31.63
N LYS A 125 -8.90 -26.42 -30.83
CA LYS A 125 -9.40 -27.77 -31.15
C LYS A 125 -10.92 -27.94 -30.96
N LYS A 126 -11.65 -26.87 -30.59
CA LYS A 126 -13.10 -26.86 -30.29
C LYS A 126 -13.51 -27.81 -29.16
N ILE A 127 -12.62 -28.09 -28.22
CA ILE A 127 -12.92 -28.84 -26.99
C ILE A 127 -13.52 -27.84 -25.99
N ASP A 128 -14.53 -28.26 -25.22
CA ASP A 128 -15.13 -27.43 -24.18
C ASP A 128 -14.15 -27.22 -23.01
N THR A 129 -13.86 -25.95 -22.70
CA THR A 129 -12.90 -25.55 -21.65
C THR A 129 -13.56 -24.74 -20.53
N TYR A 130 -14.88 -24.58 -20.52
CA TYR A 130 -15.58 -23.66 -19.61
C TYR A 130 -15.28 -23.92 -18.12
N ASP A 131 -15.36 -25.19 -17.70
CA ASP A 131 -15.11 -25.56 -16.30
C ASP A 131 -13.64 -25.34 -15.88
N ILE A 132 -12.70 -25.53 -16.82
CA ILE A 132 -11.27 -25.34 -16.57
C ILE A 132 -10.97 -23.85 -16.40
N GLU A 133 -11.63 -22.98 -17.17
CA GLU A 133 -11.48 -21.53 -17.06
C GLU A 133 -12.00 -20.99 -15.73
N ILE A 134 -13.13 -21.52 -15.24
CA ILE A 134 -13.65 -21.16 -13.92
C ILE A 134 -12.66 -21.55 -12.83
N GLU A 135 -12.16 -22.79 -12.84
CA GLU A 135 -11.16 -23.24 -11.87
C GLU A 135 -9.88 -22.43 -11.95
N LEU A 136 -9.42 -22.07 -13.15
CA LEU A 136 -8.23 -21.23 -13.33
C LEU A 136 -8.43 -19.83 -12.77
N ASN A 137 -9.61 -19.24 -12.96
CA ASN A 137 -9.96 -17.94 -12.39
C ASN A 137 -10.01 -17.98 -10.85
N ILE A 138 -10.53 -19.07 -10.27
CA ILE A 138 -10.52 -19.29 -8.82
C ILE A 138 -9.08 -19.42 -8.32
N ALA A 139 -8.23 -20.20 -9.01
CA ALA A 139 -6.82 -20.34 -8.66
C ALA A 139 -6.07 -19.00 -8.67
N LYS A 140 -6.29 -18.17 -9.70
CA LYS A 140 -5.74 -16.80 -9.79
C LYS A 140 -6.18 -15.92 -8.63
N ASP A 141 -7.44 -15.98 -8.25
CA ASP A 141 -7.96 -15.22 -7.11
C ASP A 141 -7.31 -15.67 -5.79
N LYS A 142 -7.15 -16.99 -5.59
CA LYS A 142 -6.46 -17.52 -4.41
C LYS A 142 -5.01 -17.08 -4.31
N ILE A 143 -4.28 -17.02 -5.42
CA ILE A 143 -2.90 -16.49 -5.44
C ILE A 143 -2.89 -15.01 -5.02
N LYS A 144 -3.79 -14.18 -5.55
CA LYS A 144 -3.89 -12.76 -5.16
C LYS A 144 -4.12 -12.57 -3.66
N THR A 145 -4.88 -13.47 -3.04
CA THR A 145 -5.12 -13.47 -1.58
C THR A 145 -4.01 -14.09 -0.74
N GLY A 146 -2.92 -14.59 -1.35
CA GLY A 146 -1.82 -15.25 -0.64
C GLY A 146 -2.15 -16.68 -0.17
N ALA A 147 -3.25 -17.26 -0.65
CA ALA A 147 -3.68 -18.60 -0.28
C ALA A 147 -3.04 -19.69 -1.17
N PHE A 148 -1.71 -19.80 -1.11
CA PHE A 148 -0.92 -20.64 -2.01
C PHE A 148 -1.32 -22.12 -2.01
N ARG A 149 -1.55 -22.72 -0.84
CA ARG A 149 -1.98 -24.13 -0.73
C ARG A 149 -3.29 -24.42 -1.45
N MET A 150 -4.26 -23.49 -1.34
CA MET A 150 -5.53 -23.63 -2.05
C MET A 150 -5.32 -23.47 -3.55
N ALA A 151 -4.53 -22.48 -3.97
CA ALA A 151 -4.19 -22.29 -5.37
C ALA A 151 -3.51 -23.53 -5.99
N GLU A 152 -2.54 -24.13 -5.29
CA GLU A 152 -1.89 -25.38 -5.71
C GLU A 152 -2.88 -26.51 -5.91
N THR A 153 -3.84 -26.67 -4.98
CA THR A 153 -4.88 -27.71 -5.10
C THR A 153 -5.74 -27.52 -6.35
N TYR A 154 -6.13 -26.28 -6.69
CA TYR A 154 -6.86 -25.99 -7.92
C TYR A 154 -5.99 -26.24 -9.16
N LEU A 155 -4.72 -25.86 -9.14
CA LEU A 155 -3.80 -26.09 -10.25
C LEU A 155 -3.57 -27.59 -10.50
N GLU A 156 -3.48 -28.41 -9.45
CA GLU A 156 -3.39 -29.88 -9.57
C GLU A 156 -4.69 -30.49 -10.14
N SER A 157 -5.86 -29.95 -9.76
CA SER A 157 -7.15 -30.35 -10.35
C SER A 157 -7.18 -30.07 -11.86
N ILE A 158 -6.76 -28.85 -12.25
CA ILE A 158 -6.68 -28.42 -13.64
C ILE A 158 -5.72 -29.31 -14.43
N GLU A 159 -4.54 -29.60 -13.87
CA GLU A 159 -3.54 -30.48 -14.50
C GLU A 159 -4.12 -31.85 -14.83
N LYS A 160 -4.77 -32.51 -13.86
CA LYS A 160 -5.44 -33.81 -14.04
C LYS A 160 -6.56 -33.76 -15.09
N ARG A 161 -7.29 -32.65 -15.19
CA ARG A 161 -8.35 -32.49 -16.20
C ARG A 161 -7.79 -32.28 -17.60
N ILE A 162 -6.74 -31.49 -17.74
CA ILE A 162 -6.06 -31.27 -19.02
C ILE A 162 -5.42 -32.56 -19.52
N GLU A 163 -4.80 -33.36 -18.64
CA GLU A 163 -4.28 -34.69 -19.00
C GLU A 163 -5.37 -35.65 -19.50
N ARG A 164 -6.56 -35.62 -18.88
CA ARG A 164 -7.70 -36.46 -19.32
C ARG A 164 -8.29 -36.03 -20.67
N LEU A 165 -8.18 -34.75 -21.03
CA LEU A 165 -8.71 -34.19 -22.28
C LEU A 165 -7.69 -34.19 -23.43
N GLY A 166 -6.40 -34.32 -23.11
CA GLY A 166 -5.28 -34.31 -24.05
C GLY A 166 -4.51 -35.62 -24.17
N GLY A 167 -4.95 -36.68 -23.49
CA GLY A 167 -4.52 -38.07 -23.72
C GLY A 167 -5.20 -38.70 -24.92
#